data_AF-A0A2A9NNP1-F1
#
_entry.id   AF-A0A2A9NNP1-F1
#
_cell.length_a   1.000
_cell.length_b   1.000
_cell.length_c   1.000
_cell.angle_alpha   90.00
_cell.angle_beta   90.00
_cell.angle_gamma   90.00
#
_symmetry.space_group_name_H-M   'P 1'
#
loop_
_entity.id
_entity.type
_entity.pdbx_description
1 polymer ?
#
loop_
_entity_poly.entity_id
_entity_poly.type
_entity_poly.pdbx_seq_one_letter_code
_entity_poly.pdbx_strand_id
1 'polypeptide(L)'
;IYDGAMSTCEGFINSCRLYMTAKPQEFPTLRIKITWVLGFMQIGMAQLFRDHFLTYMATPDYQLQYEQSTDPDQIELLYRDIYKAFRDPNKQATAIQEITTIKQGPKSGEEHVQLFKQSYMRSGYGEIAGIHEFKRSLNSPLLDKWMAVPELPVMLDKWYDLVIRLDHQWRQAQAEKKVFTARGGGSAVQRNWQSPTNRQSQPQQWRPPVQTTPRDPNAMQVDRNRNPVRCYNCGQTGHIARNCSS
;
A
#
# COMPACT_ATOMS: atom_id res chain seq x y z
N ILE A 1 11.29 -6.13 27.98
CA ILE A 1 12.14 -4.94 28.17
C ILE A 1 11.51 -3.82 27.37
N TYR A 2 11.36 -2.64 27.96
CA TYR A 2 10.80 -1.45 27.32
C TYR A 2 11.92 -0.44 27.04
N ASP A 3 11.94 0.12 25.84
CA ASP A 3 12.98 1.01 25.32
C ASP A 3 12.56 2.49 25.29
N GLY A 4 11.30 2.77 25.58
CA GLY A 4 10.71 4.11 25.48
C GLY A 4 10.00 4.34 24.15
N ALA A 5 9.87 3.33 23.29
CA ALA A 5 9.12 3.47 22.05
C ALA A 5 7.64 3.77 22.34
N MET A 6 7.09 4.76 21.63
CA MET A 6 5.70 5.18 21.82
C MET A 6 4.71 4.07 21.45
N SER A 7 4.94 3.38 20.34
CA SER A 7 4.04 2.35 19.80
C SER A 7 3.83 1.18 20.77
N THR A 8 4.79 0.93 21.67
CA THR A 8 4.76 -0.14 22.65
C THR A 8 4.45 0.34 24.08
N CYS A 9 4.36 1.66 24.31
CA CYS A 9 4.14 2.25 25.63
C CYS A 9 2.85 1.75 26.30
N GLU A 10 1.73 1.79 25.58
CA GLU A 10 0.43 1.33 26.10
C GLU A 10 0.41 -0.19 26.34
N GLY A 11 0.97 -0.96 25.41
CA GLY A 11 1.11 -2.41 25.57
C GLY A 11 1.99 -2.78 26.78
N PHE A 12 3.06 -2.01 27.02
CA PHE A 12 3.92 -2.17 28.19
C PHE A 12 3.16 -1.90 29.49
N ILE A 13 2.47 -0.76 29.61
CA ILE A 13 1.67 -0.42 30.80
C ILE A 13 0.60 -1.48 31.07
N ASN A 14 -0.15 -1.90 30.04
CA ASN A 14 -1.18 -2.92 30.17
C ASN A 14 -0.60 -4.28 30.61
N SER A 15 0.59 -4.63 30.13
CA SER A 15 1.28 -5.85 30.55
C SER A 15 1.70 -5.78 32.03
N CYS A 16 2.19 -4.63 32.49
CA CYS A 16 2.50 -4.42 33.90
C CYS A 16 1.27 -4.53 34.80
N ARG A 17 0.16 -3.88 34.41
CA ARG A 17 -1.13 -3.99 35.13
C ARG A 17 -1.59 -5.43 35.23
N LEU A 18 -1.63 -6.15 34.10
CA LEU A 18 -2.07 -7.54 34.05
C LEU A 18 -1.26 -8.43 35.01
N TYR A 19 0.07 -8.26 35.04
CA TYR A 19 0.94 -9.05 35.92
C TYR A 19 0.68 -8.74 37.41
N MET A 20 0.57 -7.45 37.77
CA MET A 20 0.32 -7.05 39.16
C MET A 20 -1.06 -7.50 39.66
N THR A 21 -2.08 -7.45 38.79
CA THR A 21 -3.42 -7.96 39.10
C THR A 21 -3.42 -9.48 39.27
N ALA A 22 -2.63 -10.22 38.47
CA ALA A 22 -2.54 -11.68 38.56
C ALA A 22 -1.81 -12.16 39.82
N LYS A 23 -0.91 -11.34 40.39
CA LYS A 23 -0.07 -11.72 41.53
C LYS A 23 0.08 -10.62 42.58
N PRO A 24 -1.02 -10.18 43.24
CA PRO A 24 -0.99 -9.06 44.18
C PRO A 24 -0.03 -9.30 45.36
N GLN A 25 0.16 -10.55 45.78
CA GLN A 25 1.06 -10.93 46.87
C GLN A 25 2.55 -10.64 46.59
N GLU A 26 2.98 -10.57 45.32
CA GLU A 26 4.37 -10.19 44.97
C GLU A 26 4.61 -8.67 45.10
N PHE A 27 3.54 -7.87 45.27
CA PHE A 27 3.58 -6.41 45.24
C PHE A 27 2.95 -5.75 46.48
N PRO A 28 3.49 -6.00 47.69
CA PRO A 28 2.87 -5.54 48.94
C PRO A 28 3.00 -4.02 49.18
N THR A 29 3.88 -3.32 48.47
CA THR A 29 4.09 -1.87 48.65
C THR A 29 4.16 -1.14 47.32
N LEU A 30 3.78 0.14 47.32
CA LEU A 30 3.91 1.02 46.15
C LEU A 30 5.35 1.07 45.65
N ARG A 31 6.32 1.15 46.57
CA ARG A 31 7.75 1.20 46.22
C ARG A 31 8.18 -0.03 45.42
N ILE A 32 7.73 -1.23 45.81
CA ILE A 32 8.02 -2.48 45.07
C ILE A 32 7.34 -2.47 43.70
N LYS A 33 6.08 -2.02 43.60
CA LYS A 33 5.40 -1.87 42.31
C LYS A 33 6.19 -0.97 41.36
N ILE A 34 6.59 0.21 41.84
CA ILE A 34 7.32 1.21 41.04
C ILE A 34 8.67 0.67 40.59
N THR A 35 9.50 0.17 41.52
CA THR A 35 10.84 -0.32 41.17
C THR A 35 10.79 -1.52 40.23
N TRP A 36 9.77 -2.37 40.35
CA TRP A 36 9.56 -3.49 39.43
C TRP A 36 9.25 -3.01 38.00
N VAL A 37 8.34 -2.05 37.82
CA VAL A 37 8.04 -1.47 36.49
C VAL A 37 9.29 -0.84 35.88
N LEU A 38 9.98 -0.01 36.68
CA LEU A 38 11.23 0.64 36.31
C LEU A 38 12.33 -0.37 35.93
N GLY A 39 12.33 -1.57 36.53
CA GLY A 39 13.26 -2.65 36.21
C GLY A 39 13.21 -3.12 34.75
N PHE A 40 12.10 -2.92 34.03
CA PHE A 40 11.98 -3.27 32.61
C PHE A 40 12.48 -2.19 31.66
N MET A 41 12.74 -0.97 32.17
CA MET A 41 13.14 0.21 31.41
C MET A 41 14.66 0.28 31.31
N GLN A 42 15.26 -0.64 30.55
CA GLN A 42 16.71 -0.90 30.62
C GLN A 42 17.51 -0.28 29.47
N ILE A 43 16.86 0.18 28.40
CA ILE A 43 17.53 0.70 27.21
C ILE A 43 16.84 1.97 26.71
N GLY A 44 17.53 2.71 25.84
CA GLY A 44 16.98 3.88 25.15
C GLY A 44 16.54 5.00 26.10
N MET A 45 15.48 5.71 25.71
CA MET A 45 14.94 6.82 26.50
C MET A 45 14.25 6.33 27.79
N ALA A 46 13.76 5.08 27.81
CA ALA A 46 13.21 4.47 29.00
C ALA A 46 14.26 4.34 30.12
N GLN A 47 15.52 4.04 29.78
CA GLN A 47 16.59 3.99 30.76
C GLN A 47 16.83 5.35 31.42
N LEU A 48 16.88 6.43 30.62
CA LEU A 48 17.06 7.79 31.15
C LEU A 48 15.91 8.20 32.07
N PHE A 49 14.67 7.89 31.68
CA PHE A 49 13.50 8.11 32.53
C PHE A 49 13.62 7.35 33.84
N ARG A 50 14.02 6.07 33.79
CA ARG A 50 14.23 5.25 34.99
C ARG A 50 15.25 5.87 35.93
N ASP A 51 16.42 6.23 35.42
CA ASP A 51 17.53 6.73 36.23
C ASP A 51 17.16 8.08 36.88
N HIS A 52 16.47 8.96 36.13
CA HIS A 52 15.89 10.18 36.67
C HIS A 52 14.82 9.91 37.73
N PHE A 53 13.88 8.98 37.46
CA PHE A 53 12.78 8.67 38.37
C PHE A 53 13.28 8.05 39.68
N LEU A 54 14.32 7.20 39.64
CA LEU A 54 14.94 6.65 40.85
C LEU A 54 15.56 7.75 41.74
N THR A 55 16.11 8.80 41.13
CA THR A 55 16.59 9.98 41.86
C THR A 55 15.42 10.78 42.44
N TYR A 56 14.35 10.96 41.66
CA TYR A 56 13.12 11.61 42.10
C TYR A 56 12.46 10.90 43.30
N MET A 57 12.50 9.57 43.35
CA MET A 57 11.96 8.81 44.51
C MET A 57 12.63 9.13 45.85
N ALA A 58 13.80 9.78 45.85
CA ALA A 58 14.49 10.20 47.06
C ALA A 58 14.13 11.64 47.49
N THR A 59 13.30 12.36 46.73
CA THR A 59 12.95 13.75 47.02
C THR A 59 11.67 13.87 47.85
N PRO A 60 11.48 14.98 48.59
CA PRO A 60 10.21 15.27 49.28
C PRO A 60 9.01 15.36 48.32
N ASP A 61 9.24 15.79 47.08
CA ASP A 61 8.19 15.91 46.07
C ASP A 61 7.57 14.56 45.72
N TYR A 62 8.37 13.49 45.65
CA TYR A 62 7.85 12.14 45.46
C TYR A 62 6.93 11.73 46.60
N GLN A 63 7.33 12.01 47.84
CA GLN A 63 6.51 11.68 49.01
C GLN A 63 5.16 12.41 48.97
N LEU A 64 5.16 13.69 48.62
CA LEU A 64 3.93 14.48 48.47
C LEU A 64 3.05 13.99 47.31
N GLN A 65 3.64 13.65 46.17
CA GLN A 65 2.88 13.32 44.95
C GLN A 65 2.43 11.86 44.89
N TYR A 66 3.22 10.91 45.42
CA TYR A 66 2.95 9.48 45.33
C TYR A 66 2.44 8.91 46.64
N GLU A 67 3.21 9.04 47.73
CA GLU A 67 2.88 8.37 49.00
C GLU A 67 1.67 9.01 49.69
N GLN A 68 1.55 10.33 49.63
CA GLN A 68 0.44 11.10 50.21
C GLN A 68 -0.72 11.33 49.25
N SER A 69 -0.69 10.71 48.06
CA SER A 69 -1.78 10.84 47.09
C SER A 69 -3.07 10.23 47.63
N THR A 70 -4.19 10.87 47.26
CA THR A 70 -5.55 10.39 47.52
C THR A 70 -6.03 9.39 46.46
N ASP A 71 -5.23 9.09 45.44
CA ASP A 71 -5.58 8.12 44.41
C ASP A 71 -5.71 6.70 45.00
N PRO A 72 -6.79 5.95 44.70
CA PRO A 72 -7.02 4.61 45.23
C PRO A 72 -5.94 3.59 44.85
N ASP A 73 -5.34 3.74 43.67
CA ASP A 73 -4.20 2.92 43.22
C ASP A 73 -3.04 3.82 42.79
N GLN A 74 -2.18 4.14 43.74
CA GLN A 74 -1.08 5.09 43.57
C GLN A 74 -0.07 4.70 42.46
N ILE A 75 -0.05 3.43 42.00
CA ILE A 75 0.79 3.03 40.86
C ILE A 75 0.32 3.65 39.53
N GLU A 76 -0.96 4.04 39.46
CA GLU A 76 -1.54 4.72 38.29
C GLU A 76 -0.88 6.07 38.00
N LEU A 77 -0.33 6.72 39.04
CA LEU A 77 0.48 7.93 38.88
C LEU A 77 1.73 7.65 38.05
N LEU A 78 2.42 6.54 38.30
CA LEU A 78 3.59 6.15 37.52
C LEU A 78 3.22 5.89 36.07
N TYR A 79 2.10 5.19 35.83
CA TYR A 79 1.64 4.96 34.47
C TYR A 79 1.28 6.25 33.74
N ARG A 80 0.70 7.24 34.44
CA ARG A 80 0.46 8.57 33.89
C ARG A 80 1.76 9.30 33.55
N ASP A 81 2.77 9.22 34.41
CA ASP A 81 4.07 9.87 34.18
C ASP A 81 4.83 9.21 33.02
N ILE A 82 4.87 7.88 32.97
CA ILE A 82 5.42 7.11 31.84
C ILE A 82 4.66 7.49 30.57
N TYR A 83 3.33 7.45 30.60
CA TYR A 83 2.52 7.78 29.44
C TYR A 83 2.77 9.22 29.01
N LYS A 84 2.91 10.18 29.92
CA LYS A 84 3.20 11.59 29.61
C LYS A 84 4.61 11.77 29.01
N ALA A 85 5.61 11.10 29.56
CA ALA A 85 7.00 11.19 29.11
C ALA A 85 7.21 10.59 27.71
N PHE A 86 6.48 9.51 27.38
CA PHE A 86 6.62 8.78 26.11
C PHE A 86 5.43 8.96 25.16
N ARG A 87 4.51 9.87 25.48
CA ARG A 87 3.42 10.26 24.58
C ARG A 87 3.91 11.23 23.53
N ASP A 88 3.43 11.05 22.31
CA ASP A 88 3.44 12.09 21.30
C ASP A 88 2.43 13.20 21.69
N PRO A 89 2.87 14.44 21.94
CA PRO A 89 1.98 15.58 22.18
C PRO A 89 0.94 15.76 21.07
N ASN A 90 1.26 15.25 19.87
CA ASN A 90 0.53 15.37 18.62
C ASN A 90 -0.01 14.03 18.10
N LYS A 91 -0.38 13.08 18.97
CA LYS A 91 -0.97 11.77 18.57
C LYS A 91 -2.04 11.87 17.47
N GLN A 92 -2.87 12.90 17.53
CA GLN A 92 -3.88 13.15 16.50
C GLN A 92 -3.26 13.65 15.18
N ALA A 93 -2.30 14.57 15.24
CA ALA A 93 -1.60 15.06 14.04
C ALA A 93 -0.77 13.95 13.36
N THR A 94 -0.12 13.09 14.14
CA THR A 94 0.59 11.91 13.61
C THR A 94 -0.40 10.92 12.98
N ALA A 95 -1.52 10.62 13.64
CA ALA A 95 -2.56 9.77 13.05
C ALA A 95 -3.21 10.38 11.79
N ILE A 96 -3.36 11.72 11.75
CA ILE A 96 -3.80 12.47 10.56
C ILE A 96 -2.75 12.35 9.46
N GLN A 97 -1.46 12.47 9.77
CA GLN A 97 -0.41 12.29 8.80
C GLN A 97 -0.40 10.85 8.26
N GLU A 98 -0.50 9.85 9.13
CA GLU A 98 -0.60 8.44 8.73
C GLU A 98 -1.80 8.20 7.80
N ILE A 99 -3.01 8.64 8.18
CA ILE A 99 -4.22 8.39 7.37
C ILE A 99 -4.21 9.16 6.04
N THR A 100 -3.58 10.33 5.98
CA THR A 100 -3.53 11.13 4.73
C THR A 100 -2.42 10.67 3.78
N THR A 101 -1.38 9.99 4.31
CA THR A 101 -0.23 9.51 3.54
C THR A 101 -0.27 8.02 3.23
N ILE A 102 -1.08 7.24 3.94
CA ILE A 102 -1.21 5.79 3.71
C ILE A 102 -1.65 5.51 2.27
N LYS A 103 -0.95 4.56 1.64
CA LYS A 103 -1.25 4.03 0.31
C LYS A 103 -1.25 2.51 0.35
N GLN A 104 -2.16 1.90 -0.41
CA GLN A 104 -2.24 0.45 -0.60
C GLN A 104 -0.93 -0.08 -1.20
N GLY A 105 -0.50 0.50 -2.34
CA GLY A 105 0.75 0.11 -2.99
C GLY A 105 0.77 -1.38 -3.31
N PRO A 106 1.83 -2.13 -2.95
CA PRO A 106 1.90 -3.57 -3.22
C PRO A 106 1.07 -4.44 -2.24
N LYS A 107 0.61 -3.88 -1.12
CA LYS A 107 -0.10 -4.61 -0.06
C LYS A 107 -1.44 -5.14 -0.55
N SER A 108 -1.88 -6.27 0.02
CA SER A 108 -3.23 -6.79 -0.25
C SER A 108 -4.29 -5.79 0.23
N GLY A 109 -5.51 -5.92 -0.31
CA GLY A 109 -6.64 -5.12 0.15
C GLY A 109 -6.88 -5.30 1.65
N GLU A 110 -6.73 -6.52 2.16
CA GLU A 110 -6.89 -6.83 3.58
C GLU A 110 -5.81 -6.20 4.45
N GLU A 111 -4.53 -6.34 4.09
CA GLU A 111 -3.42 -5.71 4.82
C GLU A 111 -3.56 -4.19 4.87
N HIS A 112 -3.95 -3.58 3.74
CA HIS A 112 -4.19 -2.15 3.66
C HIS A 112 -5.36 -1.70 4.54
N VAL A 113 -6.48 -2.45 4.51
CA VAL A 113 -7.65 -2.18 5.35
C VAL A 113 -7.27 -2.20 6.83
N GLN A 114 -6.49 -3.18 7.29
CA GLN A 114 -6.09 -3.27 8.70
C GLN A 114 -5.25 -2.07 9.13
N LEU A 115 -4.25 -1.69 8.33
CA LEU A 115 -3.41 -0.51 8.60
C LEU A 115 -4.26 0.77 8.59
N PHE A 116 -5.18 0.91 7.64
CA PHE A 116 -6.06 2.07 7.56
C PHE A 116 -6.99 2.17 8.77
N LYS A 117 -7.63 1.05 9.19
CA LYS A 117 -8.46 0.99 10.40
C LYS A 117 -7.70 1.48 11.62
N GLN A 118 -6.45 1.02 11.79
CA GLN A 118 -5.62 1.41 12.93
C GLN A 118 -5.34 2.91 12.97
N SER A 119 -5.00 3.54 11.83
CA SER A 119 -4.76 4.99 11.77
C SER A 119 -6.06 5.81 11.88
N TYR A 120 -7.16 5.33 11.28
CA TYR A 120 -8.49 5.97 11.36
C TYR A 120 -9.03 6.05 12.79
N MET A 121 -8.93 4.96 13.56
CA MET A 121 -9.36 4.95 14.97
C MET A 121 -8.60 5.98 15.83
N ARG A 122 -7.36 6.31 15.45
CA ARG A 122 -6.49 7.25 16.17
C ARG A 122 -6.63 8.70 15.69
N SER A 123 -7.17 8.95 14.50
CA SER A 123 -7.23 10.29 13.90
C SER A 123 -8.43 11.12 14.37
N GLY A 124 -9.51 10.46 14.82
CA GLY A 124 -10.76 11.12 15.20
C GLY A 124 -11.57 11.65 14.01
N TYR A 125 -11.30 11.16 12.80
CA TYR A 125 -12.07 11.53 11.61
C TYR A 125 -13.51 11.01 11.70
N GLY A 126 -14.46 11.85 11.26
CA GLY A 126 -15.82 11.40 11.00
C GLY A 126 -15.88 10.50 9.74
N GLU A 127 -16.94 9.72 9.65
CA GLU A 127 -17.10 8.68 8.63
C GLU A 127 -16.96 9.19 7.19
N ILE A 128 -17.51 10.38 6.89
CA ILE A 128 -17.40 11.02 5.57
C ILE A 128 -15.93 11.30 5.21
N ALA A 129 -15.15 11.85 6.15
CA ALA A 129 -13.73 12.13 5.94
C ALA A 129 -12.92 10.83 5.87
N GLY A 130 -13.27 9.82 6.67
CA GLY A 130 -12.67 8.49 6.61
C GLY A 130 -12.85 7.83 5.24
N ILE A 131 -14.07 7.90 4.68
CA ILE A 131 -14.38 7.37 3.34
C ILE A 131 -13.57 8.12 2.27
N HIS A 132 -13.46 9.44 2.37
CA HIS A 132 -12.65 10.24 1.45
C HIS A 132 -11.17 9.81 1.45
N GLU A 133 -10.54 9.77 2.63
CA GLU A 133 -9.13 9.35 2.71
C GLU A 133 -8.93 7.89 2.31
N PHE A 134 -9.87 7.01 2.66
CA PHE A 134 -9.78 5.60 2.27
C PHE A 134 -9.77 5.47 0.75
N LYS A 135 -10.68 6.13 0.03
CA LYS A 135 -10.66 6.14 -1.45
C LYS A 135 -9.33 6.63 -2.01
N ARG A 136 -8.80 7.73 -1.45
CA ARG A 136 -7.52 8.32 -1.87
C ARG A 136 -6.32 7.41 -1.64
N SER A 137 -6.43 6.47 -0.70
CA SER A 137 -5.37 5.54 -0.32
C SER A 137 -5.27 4.30 -1.23
N LEU A 138 -6.31 3.98 -1.99
CA LEU A 138 -6.38 2.78 -2.85
C LEU A 138 -5.64 2.95 -4.18
N ASN A 139 -5.28 1.83 -4.82
CA ASN A 139 -4.67 1.84 -6.15
C ASN A 139 -5.69 2.22 -7.25
N SER A 140 -5.30 3.01 -8.26
CA SER A 140 -6.19 3.53 -9.32
C SER A 140 -7.08 2.48 -10.03
N PRO A 141 -6.57 1.29 -10.42
CA PRO A 141 -7.41 0.29 -11.11
C PRO A 141 -8.61 -0.21 -10.31
N LEU A 142 -8.52 -0.17 -8.97
CA LEU A 142 -9.62 -0.55 -8.08
C LEU A 142 -10.64 0.59 -7.94
N LEU A 143 -10.18 1.85 -7.96
CA LEU A 143 -11.03 3.04 -7.90
C LEU A 143 -11.87 3.21 -9.17
N ASP A 144 -11.28 2.99 -10.35
CA ASP A 144 -11.96 3.15 -11.64
C ASP A 144 -13.11 2.15 -11.82
N LYS A 145 -12.90 0.89 -11.38
CA LYS A 145 -13.94 -0.16 -11.39
C LYS A 145 -15.09 0.17 -10.44
N TRP A 146 -14.83 1.00 -9.43
CA TRP A 146 -15.79 1.37 -8.40
C TRP A 146 -16.62 2.61 -8.75
N MET A 147 -16.07 3.59 -9.46
CA MET A 147 -16.85 4.73 -9.98
C MET A 147 -18.01 4.30 -10.90
N ALA A 148 -18.02 3.05 -11.36
CA ALA A 148 -19.08 2.43 -12.13
C ALA A 148 -20.18 1.74 -11.28
N VAL A 149 -20.07 1.71 -9.95
CA VAL A 149 -21.07 1.09 -9.04
C VAL A 149 -22.18 2.09 -8.70
N PRO A 150 -23.48 1.79 -8.95
CA PRO A 150 -24.57 2.75 -8.81
C PRO A 150 -24.88 3.21 -7.37
N GLU A 151 -24.60 2.39 -6.36
CA GLU A 151 -24.88 2.71 -4.96
C GLU A 151 -23.58 2.83 -4.16
N LEU A 152 -23.19 4.07 -3.89
CA LEU A 152 -22.03 4.39 -3.08
C LEU A 152 -22.32 4.07 -1.61
N PRO A 153 -21.54 3.19 -0.95
CA PRO A 153 -21.72 2.96 0.47
C PRO A 153 -21.41 4.23 1.27
N VAL A 154 -22.29 4.56 2.21
CA VAL A 154 -22.10 5.67 3.15
C VAL A 154 -21.40 5.25 4.45
N MET A 155 -21.11 3.96 4.59
CA MET A 155 -20.46 3.39 5.78
C MET A 155 -19.09 2.83 5.39
N LEU A 156 -18.06 3.18 6.16
CA LEU A 156 -16.67 2.81 5.92
C LEU A 156 -16.45 1.29 6.02
N ASP A 157 -17.23 0.57 6.83
CA ASP A 157 -17.15 -0.89 6.90
C ASP A 157 -17.51 -1.57 5.57
N LYS A 158 -18.53 -1.08 4.89
CA LYS A 158 -18.92 -1.60 3.56
C LYS A 158 -17.82 -1.35 2.51
N TRP A 159 -17.03 -0.29 2.70
CA TRP A 159 -15.88 -0.01 1.85
C TRP A 159 -14.76 -1.03 2.02
N TYR A 160 -14.49 -1.43 3.27
CA TYR A 160 -13.46 -2.42 3.58
C TYR A 160 -13.75 -3.77 2.93
N ASP A 161 -14.95 -4.32 3.14
CA ASP A 161 -15.35 -5.62 2.60
C ASP A 161 -15.27 -5.66 1.06
N LEU A 162 -15.66 -4.55 0.43
CA LEU A 162 -15.66 -4.43 -1.01
C LEU A 162 -14.24 -4.36 -1.58
N VAL A 163 -13.35 -3.58 -0.98
CA VAL A 163 -11.94 -3.48 -1.40
C VAL A 163 -11.24 -4.82 -1.31
N ILE A 164 -11.43 -5.55 -0.20
CA ILE A 164 -10.86 -6.89 -0.02
C ILE A 164 -11.31 -7.80 -1.16
N ARG A 165 -12.63 -7.86 -1.43
CA ARG A 165 -13.19 -8.69 -2.50
C ARG A 165 -12.63 -8.34 -3.87
N LEU A 166 -12.58 -7.06 -4.22
CA LEU A 166 -12.09 -6.60 -5.52
C LEU A 166 -10.58 -6.83 -5.69
N ASP A 167 -9.79 -6.61 -4.65
CA ASP A 167 -8.35 -6.87 -4.66
C ASP A 167 -8.06 -8.37 -4.87
N HIS A 168 -8.80 -9.25 -4.19
CA HIS A 168 -8.71 -10.70 -4.44
C HIS A 168 -9.02 -11.06 -5.89
N GLN A 169 -10.13 -10.57 -6.45
CA GLN A 169 -10.49 -10.84 -7.85
C GLN A 169 -9.43 -10.32 -8.82
N TRP A 170 -8.91 -9.10 -8.58
CA TRP A 170 -7.89 -8.51 -9.44
C TRP A 170 -6.59 -9.31 -9.38
N ARG A 171 -6.11 -9.66 -8.18
CA ARG A 171 -4.90 -10.48 -8.01
C ARG A 171 -5.04 -11.86 -8.63
N GLN A 172 -6.21 -12.48 -8.50
CA GLN A 172 -6.52 -13.77 -9.14
C GLN A 172 -6.47 -13.64 -10.67
N ALA A 173 -7.13 -12.64 -11.26
CA ALA A 173 -7.09 -12.40 -12.70
C ALA A 173 -5.67 -12.11 -13.22
N GLN A 174 -4.85 -11.37 -12.45
CA GLN A 174 -3.44 -11.16 -12.77
C GLN A 174 -2.62 -12.46 -12.72
N ALA A 175 -2.87 -13.32 -11.73
CA ALA A 175 -2.20 -14.63 -11.62
C ALA A 175 -2.58 -15.54 -12.80
N GLU A 176 -3.86 -15.62 -13.14
CA GLU A 176 -4.36 -16.40 -14.29
C GLU A 176 -3.77 -15.90 -15.60
N LYS A 177 -3.72 -14.57 -15.81
CA LYS A 177 -3.06 -13.96 -16.98
C LYS A 177 -1.59 -14.33 -17.06
N LYS A 178 -0.86 -14.30 -15.93
CA LYS A 178 0.55 -14.72 -15.89
C LYS A 178 0.72 -16.19 -16.26
N VAL A 179 -0.12 -17.08 -15.76
CA VAL A 179 -0.10 -18.51 -16.13
C VAL A 179 -0.41 -18.70 -17.62
N PHE A 180 -1.38 -17.97 -18.16
CA PHE A 180 -1.72 -18.01 -19.59
C PHE A 180 -0.55 -17.53 -20.47
N THR A 181 0.11 -16.42 -20.10
CA THR A 181 1.29 -15.93 -20.82
C THR A 181 2.51 -16.84 -20.67
N ALA A 182 2.65 -17.53 -19.55
CA ALA A 182 3.74 -18.50 -19.34
C ALA A 182 3.53 -19.79 -20.17
N ARG A 183 2.26 -20.22 -20.36
CA ARG A 183 1.91 -21.38 -21.17
C ARG A 183 1.81 -21.07 -22.68
N GLY A 184 1.58 -19.81 -23.04
CA GLY A 184 1.57 -19.31 -24.42
C GLY A 184 2.96 -18.99 -25.00
N GLY A 185 4.05 -19.30 -24.28
CA GLY A 185 5.44 -19.13 -24.70
C GLY A 185 5.91 -20.10 -25.79
N GLY A 186 5.02 -20.48 -26.70
CA GLY A 186 5.32 -21.19 -27.94
C GLY A 186 4.68 -20.43 -29.11
N SER A 187 5.51 -19.78 -29.91
CA SER A 187 5.17 -19.14 -31.20
C SER A 187 4.46 -17.78 -31.13
N ALA A 188 5.19 -16.75 -30.69
CA ALA A 188 4.89 -15.38 -31.09
C ALA A 188 5.30 -15.18 -32.56
N VAL A 189 4.34 -15.28 -33.48
CA VAL A 189 4.48 -14.68 -34.82
C VAL A 189 4.59 -13.17 -34.63
N GLN A 190 5.80 -12.64 -34.82
CA GLN A 190 6.07 -11.21 -34.80
C GLN A 190 5.26 -10.51 -35.90
N ARG A 191 4.14 -9.89 -35.52
CA ARG A 191 3.53 -8.82 -36.33
C ARG A 191 4.30 -7.53 -36.05
N ASN A 192 5.33 -7.32 -36.85
CA ASN A 192 6.16 -6.13 -36.88
C ASN A 192 5.35 -4.92 -37.38
N TRP A 193 4.72 -4.19 -36.45
CA TRP A 193 4.23 -2.85 -36.70
C TRP A 193 5.39 -1.87 -36.51
N GLN A 194 5.96 -1.40 -37.62
CA GLN A 194 6.95 -0.33 -37.60
C GLN A 194 6.23 1.02 -37.73
N SER A 195 6.34 1.84 -36.69
CA SER A 195 6.01 3.26 -36.72
C SER A 195 7.02 3.99 -37.61
N PRO A 196 6.62 4.88 -38.52
CA PRO A 196 7.55 5.58 -39.39
C PRO A 196 8.28 6.67 -38.60
N THR A 197 9.58 6.50 -38.41
CA THR A 197 10.47 7.48 -37.80
C THR A 197 10.77 8.63 -38.77
N ASN A 198 10.58 9.83 -38.25
CA ASN A 198 11.00 11.14 -38.75
C ASN A 198 12.35 11.09 -39.51
N ARG A 199 12.35 11.41 -40.81
CA ARG A 199 13.56 11.60 -41.61
C ARG A 199 13.66 13.05 -42.07
N GLN A 200 14.81 13.61 -41.75
CA GLN A 200 15.23 14.99 -41.97
C GLN A 200 15.03 15.48 -43.41
N SER A 201 14.67 16.76 -43.46
CA SER A 201 14.51 17.63 -44.62
C SER A 201 15.79 17.84 -45.44
N GLN A 202 15.70 17.58 -46.74
CA GLN A 202 16.42 18.27 -47.81
C GLN A 202 15.45 18.44 -49.00
N PRO A 203 15.50 19.55 -49.75
CA PRO A 203 14.35 20.05 -50.52
C PRO A 203 14.41 19.60 -51.99
N GLN A 204 13.25 19.36 -52.63
CA GLN A 204 12.98 19.87 -53.99
C GLN A 204 11.56 19.57 -54.53
N GLN A 205 10.92 20.66 -54.96
CA GLN A 205 10.08 20.86 -56.14
C GLN A 205 8.66 20.24 -56.24
N TRP A 206 7.70 21.18 -56.17
CA TRP A 206 6.28 21.17 -56.50
C TRP A 206 5.87 20.45 -57.80
N ARG A 207 4.76 19.68 -57.75
CA ARG A 207 3.74 19.51 -58.82
C ARG A 207 2.33 19.21 -58.22
N PRO A 208 1.22 19.59 -58.89
CA PRO A 208 -0.12 19.85 -58.28
C PRO A 208 -1.04 18.61 -58.14
N PRO A 209 -2.16 18.70 -57.40
CA PRO A 209 -2.95 17.54 -56.95
C PRO A 209 -3.97 17.07 -58.01
N VAL A 210 -4.09 15.76 -58.20
CA VAL A 210 -5.18 15.15 -59.00
C VAL A 210 -6.12 14.43 -58.05
N GLN A 211 -7.37 14.91 -58.04
CA GLN A 211 -8.51 14.32 -57.34
C GLN A 211 -8.78 12.91 -57.87
N THR A 212 -9.02 11.95 -56.96
CA THR A 212 -9.63 10.66 -57.34
C THR A 212 -10.89 10.43 -56.54
N THR A 213 -11.88 9.97 -57.27
CA THR A 213 -13.30 9.83 -57.02
C THR A 213 -13.65 8.78 -55.94
N PRO A 214 -14.89 8.81 -55.39
CA PRO A 214 -15.34 7.87 -54.36
C PRO A 214 -15.39 6.43 -54.87
N ARG A 215 -14.91 5.49 -54.04
CA ARG A 215 -14.83 4.06 -54.34
C ARG A 215 -16.14 3.36 -53.95
N ASP A 216 -16.69 2.57 -54.88
CA ASP A 216 -17.92 1.78 -54.79
C ASP A 216 -17.87 0.73 -53.65
N PRO A 217 -18.95 0.54 -52.86
CA PRO A 217 -18.97 -0.39 -51.71
C PRO A 217 -19.03 -1.89 -52.04
N ASN A 218 -19.17 -2.33 -53.30
CA ASN A 218 -19.46 -3.74 -53.63
C ASN A 218 -18.37 -4.47 -54.46
N ALA A 219 -17.10 -4.37 -54.06
CA ALA A 219 -16.03 -5.20 -54.62
C ALA A 219 -15.66 -6.35 -53.67
N MET A 220 -16.08 -7.58 -54.00
CA MET A 220 -15.69 -8.81 -53.28
C MET A 220 -14.19 -9.10 -53.44
N GLN A 221 -13.52 -9.35 -52.33
CA GLN A 221 -12.08 -9.58 -52.23
C GLN A 221 -11.79 -11.08 -52.41
N VAL A 222 -11.27 -11.47 -53.59
CA VAL A 222 -10.91 -12.87 -53.89
C VAL A 222 -9.48 -13.16 -53.43
N ASP A 223 -9.34 -14.20 -52.61
CA ASP A 223 -8.08 -14.73 -52.08
C ASP A 223 -7.03 -14.92 -53.17
N ARG A 224 -5.90 -14.22 -53.03
CA ARG A 224 -4.76 -14.32 -53.96
C ARG A 224 -3.65 -15.16 -53.32
N ASN A 225 -3.85 -16.49 -53.33
CA ASN A 225 -2.77 -17.47 -53.16
C ASN A 225 -1.71 -17.24 -54.26
N ARG A 226 -0.62 -16.54 -53.92
CA ARG A 226 0.55 -16.39 -54.80
C ARG A 226 1.33 -17.70 -54.81
N ASN A 227 1.21 -18.45 -55.90
CA ASN A 227 2.13 -19.55 -56.19
C ASN A 227 3.55 -18.99 -56.41
N PRO A 228 4.63 -19.67 -55.99
CA PRO A 228 5.99 -19.21 -56.20
C PRO A 228 6.32 -19.08 -57.69
N VAL A 229 6.97 -17.97 -58.07
CA VAL A 229 7.33 -17.69 -59.45
C VAL A 229 8.30 -18.77 -59.96
N ARG A 230 7.89 -19.52 -60.98
CA ARG A 230 8.64 -20.59 -61.62
C ARG A 230 9.30 -20.07 -62.90
N CYS A 231 10.58 -20.36 -63.09
CA CYS A 231 11.32 -19.99 -64.27
C CYS A 231 10.82 -20.77 -65.49
N TYR A 232 10.44 -20.06 -66.55
CA TYR A 232 9.94 -20.66 -67.78
C TYR A 232 11.02 -21.35 -68.63
N ASN A 233 12.31 -21.17 -68.31
CA ASN A 233 13.41 -21.79 -69.06
C ASN A 233 13.92 -23.10 -68.41
N CYS A 234 14.10 -23.13 -67.08
CA CYS A 234 14.63 -24.31 -66.36
C CYS A 234 13.60 -25.00 -65.44
N GLY A 235 12.43 -24.41 -65.24
CA GLY A 235 11.38 -24.99 -64.39
C GLY A 235 11.63 -24.91 -62.88
N GLN A 236 12.69 -24.24 -62.40
CA GLN A 236 12.92 -24.05 -60.96
C GLN A 236 12.18 -22.83 -60.40
N THR A 237 11.80 -22.86 -59.12
CA THR A 237 11.10 -21.77 -58.43
C THR A 237 12.09 -20.82 -57.75
N GLY A 238 11.81 -19.51 -57.76
CA GLY A 238 12.62 -18.49 -57.07
C GLY A 238 13.21 -17.41 -57.99
N HIS A 239 13.10 -17.58 -59.31
CA HIS A 239 13.50 -16.58 -60.30
C HIS A 239 12.64 -16.67 -61.58
N ILE A 240 12.63 -15.61 -62.39
CA ILE A 240 12.02 -15.61 -63.74
C ILE A 240 13.08 -15.86 -64.82
N ALA A 241 12.65 -16.27 -66.01
CA ALA A 241 13.53 -16.65 -67.13
C ALA A 241 14.63 -15.61 -67.48
N ARG A 242 14.38 -14.32 -67.23
CA ARG A 242 15.35 -13.25 -67.47
C ARG A 242 16.56 -13.27 -66.52
N ASN A 243 16.43 -13.89 -65.35
CA ASN A 243 17.48 -14.01 -64.34
C ASN A 243 17.97 -15.46 -64.22
N CYS A 244 17.77 -16.28 -65.25
CA CYS A 244 18.30 -17.64 -65.30
C CYS A 244 19.75 -17.60 -65.75
N SER A 245 20.69 -17.95 -64.87
CA SER A 245 22.06 -18.28 -65.26
C SER A 245 22.03 -19.68 -65.86
N SER A 246 22.24 -19.78 -67.18
CA SER A 246 22.17 -21.04 -67.95
C SER A 246 22.88 -22.22 -67.29
#